data_AF-A0A099W551-F1
#
_entry.id   AF-A0A099W551-F1
#
_cell.length_a   1.000
_cell.length_b   1.000
_cell.length_c   1.000
_cell.angle_alpha   90.00
_cell.angle_beta   90.00
_cell.angle_gamma   90.00
#
_symmetry.space_group_name_H-M   'P 1'
#
loop_
_entity.id
_entity.type
_entity.pdbx_description
1 polymer ?
#
loop_
_entity_poly.entity_id
_entity_poly.type
_entity_poly.pdbx_seq_one_letter_code
_entity_poly.pdbx_strand_id
1 'polypeptide(L)'
;MEIRIQKKLATGQVRFESDFGTCEGIWNDDEPESNRKYTVDIEIPEHLTAAQLAESDEKHCILEKTEDAHVHVVGQLEDYEEDGFAVLRLEDSIICFNTQYDEQIEALHGKFIEFEVERIHLSKVGI
;
A
#
# COMPACT_ATOMS: atom_id res chain seq x y z
N MET A 1 -9.86 -0.32 -1.38
CA MET A 1 -9.75 0.51 -0.17
C MET A 1 -10.62 1.75 -0.26
N GLU A 2 -11.42 2.06 0.77
CA GLU A 2 -12.07 3.37 0.88
C GLU A 2 -11.08 4.39 1.45
N ILE A 3 -10.90 5.51 0.74
CA ILE A 3 -10.08 6.63 1.19
C ILE A 3 -10.82 7.94 1.05
N ARG A 4 -10.48 8.92 1.89
CA ARG A 4 -10.95 10.30 1.79
C ARG A 4 -9.81 11.21 1.38
N ILE A 5 -9.96 11.89 0.23
CA ILE A 5 -8.95 12.86 -0.20
C ILE A 5 -8.99 14.08 0.72
N GLN A 6 -7.91 14.34 1.43
CA GLN A 6 -7.79 15.50 2.32
C GLN A 6 -7.32 16.72 1.52
N LYS A 7 -6.29 16.53 0.68
CA LYS A 7 -5.67 17.63 -0.05
C LYS A 7 -5.01 17.14 -1.34
N LYS A 8 -5.18 17.91 -2.42
CA LYS A 8 -4.38 17.78 -3.64
C LYS A 8 -3.03 18.46 -3.46
N LEU A 9 -1.95 17.75 -3.77
CA LEU A 9 -0.58 18.24 -3.75
C LEU A 9 -0.13 18.53 -5.20
N ALA A 10 1.14 18.90 -5.37
CA ALA A 10 1.69 19.12 -6.71
C ALA A 10 1.79 17.79 -7.48
N THR A 11 1.84 17.88 -8.82
CA THR A 11 2.22 16.76 -9.71
C THR A 11 1.42 15.46 -9.52
N GLY A 12 0.09 15.55 -9.40
CA GLY A 12 -0.79 14.37 -9.31
C GLY A 12 -0.74 13.64 -7.96
N GLN A 13 0.02 14.15 -6.99
CA GLN A 13 0.05 13.58 -5.65
C GLN A 13 -1.16 14.05 -4.83
N VAL A 14 -1.69 13.18 -3.99
CA VAL A 14 -2.81 13.49 -3.09
C VAL A 14 -2.51 12.99 -1.69
N ARG A 15 -2.88 13.80 -0.69
CA ARG A 15 -2.97 13.37 0.70
C ARG A 15 -4.36 12.82 0.95
N PHE A 16 -4.43 11.64 1.52
CA PHE A 16 -5.68 10.97 1.85
C PHE A 16 -5.64 10.37 3.25
N GLU A 17 -6.82 10.11 3.78
CA GLU A 17 -7.05 9.45 5.05
C GLU A 17 -7.83 8.16 4.80
N SER A 18 -7.41 7.09 5.46
CA SER A 18 -8.05 5.77 5.47
C SER A 18 -8.25 5.32 6.91
N ASP A 19 -8.96 4.20 7.12
CA ASP A 19 -9.10 3.59 8.45
C ASP A 19 -7.75 3.13 9.04
N PHE A 20 -6.71 2.99 8.21
CA PHE A 20 -5.38 2.53 8.59
C PHE A 20 -4.38 3.66 8.85
N GLY A 21 -4.78 4.92 8.62
CA GLY A 21 -3.90 6.08 8.80
C GLY A 21 -4.01 7.14 7.70
N THR A 22 -3.17 8.17 7.83
CA THR A 22 -3.05 9.25 6.84
C THR A 22 -1.79 9.04 6.00
N CYS A 23 -1.97 9.04 4.69
CA CYS A 23 -0.89 8.76 3.75
C CYS A 23 -0.94 9.71 2.54
N GLU A 24 0.12 9.67 1.72
CA GLU A 24 0.22 10.40 0.46
C GLU A 24 0.57 9.44 -0.66
N GLY A 25 -0.13 9.54 -1.79
CA GLY A 25 0.07 8.68 -2.94
C GLY A 25 -0.06 9.43 -4.26
N ILE A 26 0.41 8.81 -5.33
CA ILE A 26 0.25 9.31 -6.70
C ILE A 26 -1.11 8.88 -7.22
N TRP A 27 -1.92 9.85 -7.64
CA TRP A 27 -3.23 9.59 -8.22
C TRP A 27 -3.12 9.37 -9.73
N ASN A 28 -3.52 8.19 -10.21
CA ASN A 28 -3.36 7.80 -11.62
C ASN A 28 -4.60 8.05 -12.49
N ASP A 29 -5.75 8.37 -11.90
CA ASP A 29 -7.00 8.64 -12.62
C ASP A 29 -7.26 10.14 -12.88
N ASP A 30 -8.44 10.45 -13.42
CA ASP A 30 -8.95 11.81 -13.48
C ASP A 30 -8.90 12.51 -12.12
N GLU A 31 -8.59 13.81 -12.18
CA GLU A 31 -8.38 14.66 -11.00
C GLU A 31 -9.43 14.43 -9.92
N PRO A 32 -9.03 14.06 -8.69
CA PRO A 32 -9.98 13.83 -7.64
C PRO A 32 -10.50 15.14 -7.05
N GLU A 33 -11.76 15.11 -6.61
CA GLU A 33 -12.31 16.15 -5.75
C GLU A 33 -11.78 16.04 -4.32
N SER A 34 -11.31 17.16 -3.78
CA SER A 34 -10.93 17.26 -2.37
C SER A 34 -12.13 17.01 -1.46
N ASN A 35 -11.89 16.40 -0.31
CA ASN A 35 -12.88 16.07 0.71
C ASN A 35 -13.96 15.06 0.28
N ARG A 36 -13.73 14.34 -0.81
CA ARG A 36 -14.59 13.27 -1.32
C ARG A 36 -13.99 11.89 -0.99
N LYS A 37 -14.88 10.92 -0.79
CA LYS A 37 -14.53 9.51 -0.60
C LYS A 37 -14.44 8.79 -1.94
N TYR A 38 -13.43 7.92 -2.08
CA TYR A 38 -13.22 7.08 -3.25
C TYR A 38 -12.88 5.67 -2.81
N THR A 39 -13.29 4.69 -3.61
CA THR A 39 -12.76 3.33 -3.53
C THR A 39 -11.59 3.25 -4.49
N VAL A 40 -10.40 2.95 -3.98
CA VAL A 40 -9.16 2.88 -4.74
C VAL A 40 -8.48 1.52 -4.56
N ASP A 41 -7.73 1.15 -5.57
CA ASP A 41 -6.71 0.12 -5.56
C ASP A 41 -5.37 0.80 -5.27
N ILE A 42 -4.54 0.13 -4.47
CA ILE A 42 -3.23 0.64 -4.10
C ILE A 42 -2.19 -0.32 -4.67
N GLU A 43 -1.30 0.24 -5.47
CA GLU A 43 -0.20 -0.48 -6.07
C GLU A 43 1.12 0.12 -5.61
N ILE A 44 2.10 -0.73 -5.33
CA ILE A 44 3.47 -0.31 -5.06
C ILE A 44 4.26 -0.43 -6.38
N PRO A 45 4.66 0.70 -6.99
CA PRO A 45 5.33 0.68 -8.30
C PRO A 45 6.80 0.21 -8.22
N GLU A 46 7.38 0.17 -7.03
CA GLU A 46 8.73 -0.32 -6.80
C GLU A 46 8.76 -1.84 -6.62
N HIS A 47 9.88 -2.45 -7.02
CA HIS A 47 10.12 -3.87 -6.76
C HIS A 47 10.71 -4.03 -5.37
N LEU A 48 9.97 -4.65 -4.47
CA LEU A 48 10.44 -4.92 -3.12
C LEU A 48 11.34 -6.16 -3.08
N THR A 49 12.23 -6.19 -2.09
CA THR A 49 13.14 -7.31 -1.85
C THR A 49 12.92 -7.90 -0.46
N ALA A 50 13.29 -9.16 -0.25
CA ALA A 50 13.15 -9.81 1.05
C ALA A 50 13.85 -9.05 2.21
N ALA A 51 14.88 -8.25 1.90
CA ALA A 51 15.56 -7.41 2.89
C ALA A 51 14.75 -6.20 3.35
N GLN A 52 13.75 -5.77 2.56
CA GLN A 52 12.85 -4.67 2.89
C GLN A 52 11.58 -5.14 3.61
N LEU A 53 11.25 -6.43 3.50
CA LEU A 53 10.10 -7.03 4.17
C LEU A 53 10.54 -7.65 5.49
N ALA A 54 9.86 -7.29 6.57
CA ALA A 54 10.05 -7.92 7.87
C ALA A 54 8.72 -8.54 8.35
N GLU A 55 8.80 -9.61 9.14
CA GLU A 55 7.64 -10.06 9.92
C GLU A 55 7.32 -9.00 10.97
N SER A 56 6.08 -8.51 10.99
CA SER A 56 5.67 -7.51 11.95
C SER A 56 5.19 -8.16 13.24
N ASP A 57 5.64 -7.63 14.38
CA ASP A 57 5.08 -7.95 15.69
C ASP A 57 3.64 -7.39 15.83
N GLU A 58 3.29 -6.38 15.03
CA GLU A 58 1.98 -5.76 15.01
C GLU A 58 0.97 -6.59 14.20
N LYS A 59 -0.18 -6.87 14.83
CA LYS A 59 -1.28 -7.65 14.22
C LYS A 59 -2.41 -6.74 13.72
N HIS A 60 -2.10 -5.48 13.49
CA HIS A 60 -3.04 -4.46 13.03
C HIS A 60 -2.52 -3.86 11.72
N CYS A 61 -3.45 -3.50 10.84
CA CYS A 61 -3.12 -2.95 9.54
C CYS A 61 -2.77 -1.46 9.67
N ILE A 62 -1.68 -1.04 9.05
CA ILE A 62 -1.18 0.34 9.09
C ILE A 62 -0.90 0.82 7.68
N LEU A 63 -1.29 2.07 7.38
CA LEU A 63 -0.95 2.77 6.15
C LEU A 63 -0.76 4.25 6.45
N GLU A 64 0.48 4.64 6.72
CA GLU A 64 0.79 6.01 7.10
C GLU A 64 2.11 6.51 6.50
N LYS A 65 2.24 7.83 6.39
CA LYS A 65 3.48 8.46 5.94
C LYS A 65 4.42 8.67 7.12
N THR A 66 5.66 8.22 7.01
CA THR A 66 6.71 8.40 8.03
C THR A 66 7.37 9.76 7.94
N GLU A 67 8.14 10.14 8.99
CA GLU A 67 8.88 11.40 9.04
C GLU A 67 9.93 11.52 7.92
N ASP A 68 10.47 10.40 7.46
CA ASP A 68 11.47 10.32 6.38
C ASP A 68 10.84 10.39 4.97
N ALA A 69 9.55 10.73 4.90
CA ALA A 69 8.75 10.82 3.68
C ALA A 69 8.48 9.49 2.94
N HIS A 70 8.83 8.35 3.54
CA HIS A 70 8.37 7.03 3.10
C HIS A 70 6.94 6.75 3.58
N VAL A 71 6.34 5.70 3.03
CA VAL A 71 5.05 5.15 3.43
C VAL A 71 5.30 3.85 4.17
N HIS A 72 4.92 3.81 5.44
CA HIS A 72 4.94 2.60 6.24
C HIS A 72 3.64 1.83 6.02
N VAL A 73 3.78 0.57 5.65
CA VAL A 73 2.68 -0.35 5.40
C VAL A 73 2.85 -1.58 6.30
N VAL A 74 1.80 -1.91 7.04
CA VAL A 74 1.71 -3.18 7.79
C VAL A 74 0.43 -3.87 7.39
N GLY A 75 0.53 -5.14 6.98
CA GLY A 75 -0.63 -5.94 6.56
C GLY A 75 -0.32 -7.42 6.52
N GLN A 76 -1.33 -8.24 6.26
CA GLN A 76 -1.15 -9.68 6.15
C GLN A 76 -0.74 -10.04 4.72
N LEU A 77 0.36 -10.77 4.53
CA LEU A 77 0.69 -11.34 3.23
C LEU A 77 -0.33 -12.44 2.91
N GLU A 78 -1.27 -12.14 2.02
CA GLU A 78 -2.38 -13.02 1.67
C GLU A 78 -1.99 -14.03 0.60
N ASP A 79 -1.24 -13.59 -0.41
CA ASP A 79 -0.83 -14.44 -1.52
C ASP A 79 0.57 -14.04 -2.01
N TYR A 80 1.32 -15.02 -2.53
CA TYR A 80 2.65 -14.85 -3.09
C TYR A 80 2.90 -15.88 -4.18
N GLU A 81 3.07 -15.42 -5.42
CA GLU A 81 3.22 -16.27 -6.59
C GLU A 81 4.70 -16.47 -6.98
N GLU A 82 4.99 -17.56 -7.71
CA GLU A 82 6.35 -17.93 -8.15
C GLU A 82 6.97 -16.92 -9.14
N ASP A 83 6.18 -16.03 -9.73
CA ASP A 83 6.66 -14.91 -10.55
C ASP A 83 7.05 -13.66 -9.72
N GLY A 84 6.88 -13.72 -8.39
CA GLY A 84 7.21 -12.64 -7.46
C GLY A 84 6.07 -11.64 -7.25
N PHE A 85 4.87 -11.93 -7.76
CA PHE A 85 3.68 -11.14 -7.47
C PHE A 85 3.19 -11.41 -6.06
N ALA A 86 2.90 -10.35 -5.29
CA ALA A 86 2.49 -10.45 -3.90
C ALA A 86 1.22 -9.62 -3.64
N VAL A 87 0.34 -10.19 -2.81
CA VAL A 87 -0.89 -9.53 -2.37
C VAL A 87 -0.84 -9.32 -0.87
N LEU A 88 -0.82 -8.06 -0.44
CA LEU A 88 -0.97 -7.68 0.96
C LEU A 88 -2.43 -7.38 1.26
N ARG A 89 -2.98 -7.99 2.28
CA ARG A 89 -4.33 -7.71 2.77
C ARG A 89 -4.32 -6.75 3.96
N LEU A 90 -5.11 -5.69 3.82
CA LEU A 90 -5.44 -4.70 4.83
C LEU A 90 -6.93 -4.79 5.16
N GLU A 91 -7.30 -5.70 6.06
CA GLU A 91 -8.69 -6.03 6.42
C GLU A 91 -9.58 -6.35 5.19
N ASP A 92 -10.40 -5.39 4.73
CA ASP A 92 -11.29 -5.50 3.57
C ASP A 92 -10.67 -4.94 2.27
N SER A 93 -9.41 -4.53 2.33
CA SER A 93 -8.65 -3.95 1.21
C SER A 93 -7.43 -4.79 0.89
N ILE A 94 -6.91 -4.63 -0.32
CA ILE A 94 -5.68 -5.27 -0.78
C ILE A 94 -4.73 -4.23 -1.36
N ILE A 95 -3.44 -4.51 -1.25
CA ILE A 95 -2.34 -3.79 -1.89
C ILE A 95 -1.56 -4.80 -2.71
N CYS A 96 -1.35 -4.50 -3.98
CA CYS A 96 -0.56 -5.34 -4.86
C CYS A 96 0.85 -4.78 -4.99
N PHE A 97 1.86 -5.66 -4.95
CA PHE A 97 3.24 -5.27 -5.15
C PHE A 97 4.03 -6.39 -5.82
N ASN A 98 5.12 -6.01 -6.48
CA ASN A 98 5.99 -6.95 -7.17
C ASN A 98 7.31 -7.11 -6.42
N THR A 99 7.83 -8.32 -6.39
CA THR A 99 9.15 -8.66 -5.86
C THR A 99 9.90 -9.52 -6.87
N GLN A 100 11.17 -9.81 -6.58
CA GLN A 100 11.79 -11.01 -7.14
C GLN A 100 11.36 -12.21 -6.28
N TYR A 101 11.04 -13.35 -6.90
CA TYR A 101 10.71 -14.56 -6.15
C TYR A 101 11.84 -14.91 -5.16
N ASP A 102 11.48 -15.00 -3.88
CA ASP A 102 12.40 -15.29 -2.77
C ASP A 102 11.69 -16.18 -1.74
N GLU A 103 12.31 -17.31 -1.40
CA GLU A 103 11.78 -18.28 -0.44
C GLU A 103 11.57 -17.66 0.96
N GLN A 104 12.28 -16.57 1.30
CA GLN A 104 12.08 -15.86 2.56
C GLN A 104 10.74 -15.12 2.59
N ILE A 105 10.32 -14.56 1.46
CA ILE A 105 9.01 -13.89 1.33
C ILE A 105 7.90 -14.95 1.35
N GLU A 106 8.12 -16.08 0.67
CA GLU A 106 7.19 -17.22 0.75
C GLU A 106 7.03 -17.72 2.19
N ALA A 107 8.09 -17.74 3.00
CA ALA A 107 8.00 -18.11 4.40
C ALA A 107 7.21 -17.11 5.28
N LEU A 108 6.95 -15.90 4.78
CA LEU A 108 6.09 -14.90 5.41
C LEU A 108 4.62 -15.04 4.99
N HIS A 109 4.30 -15.95 4.08
CA HIS A 109 2.93 -16.16 3.59
C HIS A 109 1.96 -16.47 4.74
N GLY A 110 0.86 -15.73 4.80
CA GLY A 110 -0.14 -15.78 5.86
C GLY A 110 0.23 -15.02 7.14
N LYS A 111 1.42 -14.41 7.23
CA LYS A 111 1.86 -13.61 8.38
C LYS A 111 1.63 -12.12 8.14
N PHE A 112 1.66 -11.35 9.23
CA PHE A 112 1.75 -9.91 9.14
C PHE A 112 3.18 -9.51 8.79
N ILE A 113 3.30 -8.68 7.76
CA ILE A 113 4.57 -8.13 7.32
C ILE A 113 4.51 -6.61 7.37
N GLU A 114 5.67 -6.01 7.61
CA GLU A 114 5.88 -4.58 7.56
C GLU A 114 6.98 -4.25 6.56
N PHE A 115 6.81 -3.12 5.88
CA PHE A 115 7.81 -2.57 4.98
C PHE A 115 7.56 -1.06 4.77
N GLU A 116 8.61 -0.37 4.32
CA GLU A 116 8.55 1.03 3.95
C GLU A 116 8.81 1.20 2.45
N VAL A 117 8.00 2.04 1.80
CA VAL A 117 8.12 2.35 0.37
C VAL A 117 8.19 3.85 0.12
N GLU A 118 8.84 4.27 -0.95
CA GLU A 118 8.93 5.70 -1.28
C GLU A 118 7.57 6.28 -1.68
N ARG A 119 6.78 5.50 -2.42
CA ARG A 119 5.53 5.97 -3.00
C ARG A 119 4.57 4.83 -3.26
N ILE A 120 3.29 5.16 -3.19
CA ILE A 120 2.19 4.28 -3.59
C ILE A 120 1.39 4.94 -4.71
N HIS A 121 0.85 4.12 -5.59
CA HIS A 121 -0.04 4.51 -6.67
C HIS A 121 -1.48 4.20 -6.29
N LEU A 122 -2.37 5.15 -6.57
CA LEU A 122 -3.79 5.08 -6.27
C LEU A 122 -4.57 5.09 -7.59
N SER A 123 -5.38 4.05 -7.79
CA SER A 123 -6.25 3.92 -8.96
C SER A 123 -7.70 3.71 -8.53
N LYS A 124 -8.69 4.36 -9.13
CA LYS A 124 -10.12 4.20 -8.79
C LYS A 124 -10.58 2.78 -9.12
N VAL A 125 -11.28 2.14 -8.18
CA VAL A 125 -11.95 0.86 -8.40
C VAL A 125 -13.41 1.13 -8.74
N GLY A 126 -13.79 0.93 -10.00
CA GLY A 126 -15.17 0.85 -10.45
C GLY A 126 -15.86 2.18 -10.83
N ILE A 127 -16.04 2.32 -12.15
CA ILE A 127 -17.01 3.09 -12.98
C ILE A 127 -17.02 4.62 -12.88
#